data_AF-A0A1M3L4A6-F1
#
_entry.id   AF-A0A1M3L4A6-F1
#
_cell.length_a   1.000
_cell.length_b   1.000
_cell.length_c   1.000
_cell.angle_alpha   90.00
_cell.angle_beta   90.00
_cell.angle_gamma   90.00
#
_symmetry.space_group_name_H-M   'P 1'
#
loop_
_entity.id
_entity.type
_entity.pdbx_description
1 polymer ?
#
loop_
_entity_poly.entity_id
_entity_poly.type
_entity_poly.pdbx_seq_one_letter_code
_entity_poly.pdbx_strand_id
1 'polypeptide(L)'
;MIFATEQMPDYLLYKERKLILSTGWGHPSPLQTYFQQNDLKYPFQIWSTANYRGHVATWEIENNKFILHEIKVRNEIVNPSRYDIKSKSDTIIKDGGIWADWFTGVLSCSMEKGSDSYFFYIRNGVVVENQIITEKDYKKIQNISEKDTANHELMRKYSMLILNQNYISYYFRLSSEDQIFYNGVNGRFVSKQGYSPILGLFKNDHTQWLYNWENFEKTGAPCCKWVVNNDKVYLTEIGLNTGTSFFEVSKSNVPLMELFTDATENNQIYADWLTGVYIIQYGEEKEDPLLTGFKEFKIDSIAYIRIIGGLITEKYTVSKDYMKNGIPNDADEGLKKILGELDEL
;
A
#
# COMPACT_ATOMS: atom_id res chain seq x y z
N MET A 1 -10.87 -10.91 -26.89
CA MET A 1 -9.51 -10.68 -26.37
C MET A 1 -9.41 -9.19 -26.09
N ILE A 2 -9.64 -8.77 -24.85
CA ILE A 2 -9.49 -7.37 -24.43
C ILE A 2 -8.00 -7.18 -24.17
N PHE A 3 -7.31 -6.45 -25.04
CA PHE A 3 -5.92 -6.09 -24.81
C PHE A 3 -5.90 -5.08 -23.66
N ALA A 4 -5.57 -5.53 -22.45
CA ALA A 4 -5.27 -4.62 -21.36
C ALA A 4 -4.08 -3.76 -21.79
N THR A 5 -4.24 -2.44 -21.79
CA THR A 5 -3.15 -1.53 -22.13
C THR A 5 -2.11 -1.59 -21.01
N GLU A 6 -0.89 -1.99 -21.34
CA GLU A 6 0.22 -2.01 -20.39
C GLU A 6 0.45 -0.59 -19.84
N GLN A 7 0.69 -0.50 -18.53
CA GLN A 7 0.90 0.79 -17.90
C GLN A 7 2.28 1.35 -18.28
N MET A 8 2.34 2.64 -18.59
CA MET A 8 3.59 3.38 -18.88
C MET A 8 4.56 3.37 -17.69
N PRO A 9 5.69 2.64 -17.78
CA PRO A 9 6.55 2.43 -16.63
C PRO A 9 7.25 3.73 -16.22
N ASP A 10 7.70 3.74 -14.97
CA ASP A 10 8.71 4.70 -14.54
C ASP A 10 10.09 4.27 -15.09
N TYR A 11 11.08 5.14 -15.02
CA TYR A 11 12.44 4.84 -15.47
C TYR A 11 13.43 4.95 -14.32
N LEU A 12 14.52 4.18 -14.41
CA LEU A 12 15.64 4.25 -13.47
C LEU A 12 16.95 4.43 -14.25
N LEU A 13 17.70 5.49 -13.95
CA LEU A 13 19.05 5.72 -14.41
C LEU A 13 20.04 5.04 -13.46
N TYR A 14 20.83 4.10 -13.97
CA TYR A 14 21.82 3.36 -13.18
C TYR A 14 23.04 2.97 -14.03
N LYS A 15 24.23 3.42 -13.64
CA LYS A 15 25.51 3.12 -14.34
C LYS A 15 25.42 3.33 -15.86
N GLU A 16 25.01 4.53 -16.26
CA GLU A 16 24.83 4.94 -17.68
C GLU A 16 23.73 4.16 -18.44
N ARG A 17 22.96 3.32 -17.76
CA ARG A 17 21.83 2.59 -18.34
C ARG A 17 20.52 3.24 -17.93
N LYS A 18 19.57 3.23 -18.86
CA LYS A 18 18.17 3.52 -18.58
C LYS A 18 17.41 2.21 -18.47
N LEU A 19 16.91 1.92 -17.27
CA LEU A 19 16.11 0.75 -16.94
C LEU A 19 14.63 1.13 -16.91
N ILE A 20 13.78 0.17 -17.24
CA ILE A 20 12.34 0.22 -17.06
C ILE A 20 12.05 -0.20 -15.62
N LEU A 21 11.43 0.67 -14.82
CA LEU A 21 10.99 0.36 -13.47
C LEU A 21 9.56 -0.19 -13.53
N SER A 22 9.42 -1.46 -13.14
CA SER A 22 8.11 -2.10 -13.04
C SER A 22 7.26 -1.39 -11.99
N THR A 23 6.06 -0.97 -12.38
CA THR A 23 5.13 -0.25 -11.53
C THR A 23 3.71 -0.68 -11.91
N GLY A 24 2.80 -0.77 -10.94
CA GLY A 24 1.49 -1.35 -11.18
C GLY A 24 0.62 -1.39 -9.93
N TRP A 25 -0.54 -2.04 -10.02
CA TRP A 25 -1.49 -2.14 -8.91
C TRP A 25 -0.91 -2.92 -7.70
N GLY A 26 -0.12 -3.97 -7.96
CA GLY A 26 0.60 -4.71 -6.91
C GLY A 26 1.98 -4.13 -6.56
N HIS A 27 2.40 -3.05 -7.20
CA HIS A 27 3.72 -2.46 -7.01
C HIS A 27 3.64 -0.95 -7.21
N PRO A 28 3.15 -0.19 -6.19
CA PRO A 28 2.95 1.24 -6.32
C PRO A 28 4.27 1.91 -6.71
N SER A 29 4.21 2.95 -7.53
CA SER A 29 5.43 3.69 -7.83
C SER A 29 5.99 4.30 -6.55
N PRO A 30 7.32 4.43 -6.39
CA PRO A 30 7.89 5.06 -5.20
C PRO A 30 7.36 6.48 -4.96
N LEU A 31 6.91 7.18 -6.01
CA LEU A 31 6.26 8.47 -5.88
C LEU A 31 4.83 8.35 -5.31
N GLN A 32 4.04 7.35 -5.70
CA GLN A 32 2.74 7.10 -5.07
C GLN A 32 2.91 6.83 -3.57
N THR A 33 3.95 6.06 -3.19
CA THR A 33 4.22 5.78 -1.77
C THR A 33 4.52 7.05 -0.97
N TYR A 34 5.13 8.08 -1.59
CA TYR A 34 5.36 9.38 -0.92
C TYR A 34 4.04 10.02 -0.48
N PHE A 35 3.09 10.17 -1.41
CA PHE A 35 1.80 10.81 -1.09
C PHE A 35 0.98 9.97 -0.11
N GLN A 36 1.03 8.65 -0.25
CA GLN A 36 0.33 7.72 0.64
C GLN A 36 0.86 7.78 2.07
N GLN A 37 2.19 7.69 2.26
CA GLN A 37 2.81 7.64 3.59
C GLN A 37 2.77 8.98 4.32
N ASN A 38 2.78 10.09 3.59
CA ASN A 38 2.72 11.42 4.19
C ASN A 38 1.29 11.95 4.37
N ASP A 39 0.28 11.14 4.04
CA ASP A 39 -1.13 11.56 4.02
C ASP A 39 -1.28 12.88 3.25
N LEU A 40 -0.89 12.85 1.98
CA LEU A 40 -0.93 14.00 1.08
C LEU A 40 -1.80 13.71 -0.13
N LYS A 41 -2.46 14.76 -0.63
CA LYS A 41 -3.21 14.68 -1.89
C LYS A 41 -2.31 14.30 -3.04
N TYR A 42 -2.73 13.26 -3.75
CA TYR A 42 -2.08 12.86 -4.96
C TYR A 42 -2.41 13.86 -6.09
N PRO A 43 -1.44 14.66 -6.58
CA PRO A 43 -1.74 15.83 -7.41
C PRO A 43 -1.91 15.49 -8.90
N PHE A 44 -1.69 14.23 -9.28
CA PHE A 44 -1.68 13.82 -10.68
C PHE A 44 -3.04 13.27 -11.10
N GLN A 45 -3.55 13.77 -12.22
CA GLN A 45 -4.81 13.32 -12.79
C GLN A 45 -4.57 12.21 -13.81
N ILE A 46 -5.45 11.22 -13.82
CA ILE A 46 -5.49 10.19 -14.86
C ILE A 46 -5.69 10.84 -16.22
N TRP A 47 -4.87 10.48 -17.22
CA TRP A 47 -5.03 10.99 -18.59
C TRP A 47 -5.29 9.92 -19.64
N SER A 48 -4.88 8.68 -19.39
CA SER A 48 -5.14 7.57 -20.30
C SER A 48 -5.21 6.26 -19.53
N THR A 49 -5.85 5.24 -20.12
CA THR A 49 -5.84 3.88 -19.58
C THR A 49 -4.42 3.29 -19.54
N ALA A 50 -3.55 3.73 -20.45
CA ALA A 50 -2.12 3.39 -20.47
C ALA A 50 -1.33 4.07 -19.34
N ASN A 51 -1.86 5.11 -18.70
CA ASN A 51 -1.23 5.73 -17.55
C ASN A 51 -2.28 6.22 -16.53
N TYR A 52 -2.81 5.26 -15.76
CA TYR A 52 -3.74 5.55 -14.68
C TYR A 52 -3.09 6.35 -13.53
N ARG A 53 -1.76 6.42 -13.44
CA ARG A 53 -1.08 7.21 -12.39
C ARG A 53 -1.07 8.69 -12.71
N GLY A 54 -1.23 9.09 -13.97
CA GLY A 54 -1.12 10.50 -14.36
C GLY A 54 0.30 11.07 -14.24
N HIS A 55 1.33 10.24 -14.09
CA HIS A 55 2.73 10.68 -14.20
C HIS A 55 3.61 9.55 -14.70
N VAL A 56 4.83 9.90 -15.14
CA VAL A 56 5.94 8.97 -15.30
C VAL A 56 7.14 9.58 -14.57
N ALA A 57 7.68 8.89 -13.58
CA ALA A 57 8.84 9.38 -12.86
C ALA A 57 10.12 8.78 -13.43
N THR A 58 11.17 9.59 -13.53
CA THR A 58 12.53 9.11 -13.78
C THR A 58 13.30 9.22 -12.47
N TRP A 59 13.86 8.11 -12.05
CA TRP A 59 14.66 7.96 -10.85
C TRP A 59 16.12 7.75 -11.21
N GLU A 60 17.00 7.95 -10.24
CA GLU A 60 18.44 7.74 -10.39
C GLU A 60 19.00 7.05 -9.14
N ILE A 61 19.93 6.11 -9.34
CA ILE A 61 20.76 5.58 -8.26
C ILE A 61 22.19 6.08 -8.47
N GLU A 62 22.61 6.99 -7.59
CA GLU A 62 23.95 7.56 -7.57
C GLU A 62 24.50 7.50 -6.13
N ASN A 63 25.75 7.04 -5.96
CA ASN A 63 26.38 6.92 -4.64
C ASN A 63 25.51 6.18 -3.60
N ASN A 64 24.85 5.10 -4.04
CA ASN A 64 23.88 4.29 -3.27
C ASN A 64 22.64 5.06 -2.79
N LYS A 65 22.40 6.30 -3.24
CA LYS A 65 21.18 7.04 -2.94
C LYS A 65 20.18 6.87 -4.06
N PHE A 66 18.91 6.69 -3.69
CA PHE A 66 17.79 6.66 -4.61
C PHE A 66 17.16 8.05 -4.72
N ILE A 67 17.12 8.58 -5.93
CA ILE A 67 16.89 10.01 -6.19
C ILE A 67 15.75 10.13 -7.18
N LEU A 68 14.77 10.99 -6.88
CA LEU A 68 13.76 11.40 -7.84
C LEU A 68 14.35 12.52 -8.72
N HIS A 69 14.61 12.22 -9.99
CA HIS A 69 15.30 13.13 -10.91
C HIS A 69 14.31 14.07 -11.60
N GLU A 70 13.25 13.51 -12.19
CA GLU A 70 12.23 14.27 -12.91
C GLU A 70 10.88 13.57 -12.86
N ILE A 71 9.81 14.36 -13.06
CA ILE A 71 8.45 13.85 -13.22
C ILE A 71 7.94 14.34 -14.56
N LYS A 72 7.46 13.42 -15.39
CA LYS A 72 6.77 13.77 -16.63
C LYS A 72 5.26 13.75 -16.43
N VAL A 73 4.65 14.89 -16.73
CA VAL A 73 3.22 15.14 -16.63
C VAL A 73 2.73 15.58 -18.02
N ARG A 74 1.98 14.70 -18.69
CA ARG A 74 1.57 14.81 -20.10
C ARG A 74 2.82 14.90 -20.99
N ASN A 75 3.02 16.06 -21.60
CA ASN A 75 4.15 16.35 -22.46
C ASN A 75 5.16 17.31 -21.79
N GLU A 76 4.99 17.60 -20.50
CA GLU A 76 5.85 18.50 -19.74
C GLU A 76 6.72 17.69 -18.78
N ILE A 77 8.01 17.97 -18.77
CA ILE A 77 8.95 17.49 -17.75
C ILE A 77 9.01 18.57 -16.68
N VAL A 78 8.75 18.20 -15.43
CA VAL A 78 8.66 19.11 -14.31
C VAL A 78 9.56 18.66 -13.17
N ASN A 79 10.17 19.63 -12.49
CA ASN A 79 10.96 19.35 -11.31
C ASN A 79 10.03 18.88 -10.16
N PRO A 80 10.43 17.87 -9.37
CA PRO A 80 9.63 17.39 -8.24
C PRO A 80 9.21 18.48 -7.24
N SER A 81 10.01 19.54 -7.09
CA SER A 81 9.70 20.66 -6.19
C SER A 81 8.41 21.40 -6.56
N ARG A 82 7.92 21.28 -7.82
CA ARG A 82 6.64 21.86 -8.26
C ARG A 82 5.43 21.26 -7.52
N TYR A 83 5.57 20.05 -6.96
CA TYR A 83 4.51 19.35 -6.23
C TYR A 83 4.79 19.26 -4.73
N ASP A 84 5.65 20.13 -4.20
CA ASP A 84 6.05 20.13 -2.78
C ASP A 84 6.59 18.77 -2.29
N ILE A 85 7.14 17.97 -3.21
CA ILE A 85 7.82 16.73 -2.85
C ILE A 85 9.14 17.11 -2.21
N LYS A 86 9.44 16.54 -1.03
CA LYS A 86 10.64 16.85 -0.25
C LYS A 86 11.24 15.58 0.33
N SER A 87 12.55 15.61 0.52
CA SER A 87 13.27 14.64 1.33
C SER A 87 12.91 14.85 2.81
N LYS A 88 12.81 13.77 3.60
CA LYS A 88 12.63 13.82 5.07
C LYS A 88 13.77 14.55 5.76
N SER A 89 14.99 14.47 5.22
CA SER A 89 16.18 15.16 5.69
C SER A 89 16.42 16.53 5.02
N ASP A 90 15.47 17.01 4.20
CA ASP A 90 15.60 18.23 3.39
C ASP A 90 16.83 18.24 2.46
N THR A 91 17.34 17.06 2.09
CA THR A 91 18.50 16.95 1.19
C THR A 91 18.07 17.10 -0.28
N ILE A 92 18.30 18.28 -0.86
CA ILE A 92 18.25 18.49 -2.31
C ILE A 92 19.61 18.08 -2.90
N ILE A 93 19.59 17.24 -3.93
CA ILE A 93 20.78 16.81 -4.65
C ILE A 93 21.00 17.74 -5.86
N LYS A 94 22.21 17.74 -6.39
CA LYS A 94 22.62 18.52 -7.56
C LYS A 94 21.56 18.43 -8.69
N ASP A 95 21.39 19.53 -9.41
CA ASP A 95 20.44 19.69 -10.53
C ASP A 95 18.95 19.59 -10.16
N GLY A 96 18.63 19.66 -8.86
CA GLY A 96 17.25 19.73 -8.37
C GLY A 96 16.58 18.37 -8.20
N GLY A 97 17.33 17.28 -8.24
CA GLY A 97 16.87 15.96 -7.85
C GLY A 97 16.64 15.87 -6.34
N ILE A 98 15.69 15.04 -5.91
CA ILE A 98 15.30 14.90 -4.51
C ILE A 98 15.69 13.52 -3.99
N TRP A 99 16.43 13.48 -2.88
CA TRP A 99 16.72 12.21 -2.22
C TRP A 99 15.44 11.58 -1.67
N ALA A 100 15.14 10.36 -2.08
CA ALA A 100 13.94 9.63 -1.70
C ALA A 100 14.09 8.90 -0.36
N ASP A 101 14.56 9.59 0.68
CA ASP A 101 14.74 9.05 2.03
C ASP A 101 13.43 8.71 2.77
N TRP A 102 12.28 8.99 2.16
CA TRP A 102 11.01 8.42 2.56
C TRP A 102 10.84 6.96 2.14
N PHE A 103 11.49 6.51 1.08
CA PHE A 103 11.21 5.24 0.44
C PHE A 103 11.99 4.07 1.07
N THR A 104 11.26 3.02 1.43
CA THR A 104 11.81 1.69 1.78
C THR A 104 11.00 0.65 1.01
N GLY A 105 11.67 -0.23 0.28
CA GLY A 105 11.01 -1.20 -0.59
C GLY A 105 11.98 -1.87 -1.55
N VAL A 106 11.44 -2.64 -2.50
CA VAL A 106 12.23 -3.28 -3.55
C VAL A 106 11.86 -2.66 -4.89
N LEU A 107 12.86 -2.31 -5.70
CA LEU A 107 12.65 -1.96 -7.09
C LEU A 107 12.91 -3.19 -7.95
N SER A 108 11.98 -3.49 -8.86
CA SER A 108 12.15 -4.47 -9.93
C SER A 108 12.30 -3.73 -11.25
N CYS A 109 13.43 -3.89 -11.92
CA CYS A 109 13.75 -3.19 -13.15
C CYS A 109 14.19 -4.17 -14.25
N SER A 110 13.97 -3.78 -15.50
CA SER A 110 14.42 -4.54 -16.67
C SER A 110 15.04 -3.60 -17.72
N MET A 111 15.81 -4.19 -18.63
CA MET A 111 16.22 -3.49 -19.85
C MET A 111 15.04 -3.50 -20.85
N GLU A 112 14.93 -2.46 -21.68
CA GLU A 112 13.98 -2.47 -22.81
C GLU A 112 14.26 -3.63 -23.79
N LYS A 113 15.54 -3.99 -23.92
CA LYS A 113 16.01 -5.16 -24.68
C LYS A 113 16.95 -5.99 -23.81
N GLY A 114 16.57 -7.23 -23.52
CA GLY A 114 17.34 -8.17 -22.70
C GLY A 114 16.43 -9.00 -21.81
N SER A 115 17.01 -10.01 -21.15
CA SER A 115 16.30 -10.90 -20.20
C SER A 115 16.77 -10.74 -18.75
N ASP A 116 17.73 -9.86 -18.49
CA ASP A 116 18.26 -9.62 -17.16
C ASP A 116 17.29 -8.74 -16.35
N SER A 117 16.99 -9.19 -15.13
CA SER A 117 16.21 -8.43 -14.14
C SER A 117 17.13 -7.84 -13.09
N TYR A 118 16.96 -6.55 -12.82
CA TYR A 118 17.71 -5.80 -11.83
C TYR A 118 16.81 -5.56 -10.62
N PHE A 119 17.29 -5.95 -9.44
CA PHE A 119 16.58 -5.73 -8.19
C PHE A 119 17.40 -4.84 -7.28
N PHE A 120 16.74 -3.86 -6.66
CA PHE A 120 17.36 -2.96 -5.69
C PHE A 120 16.53 -2.96 -4.42
N TYR A 121 17.10 -3.42 -3.31
CA TYR A 121 16.48 -3.26 -2.01
C TYR A 121 16.95 -1.94 -1.41
N ILE A 122 15.98 -1.07 -1.11
CA ILE A 122 16.18 0.28 -0.63
C ILE A 122 15.62 0.40 0.78
N ARG A 123 16.39 0.99 1.69
CA ARG A 123 15.93 1.41 3.01
C ARG A 123 16.20 2.89 3.19
N ASN A 124 15.15 3.65 3.50
CA ASN A 124 15.21 5.10 3.71
C ASN A 124 16.02 5.80 2.60
N GLY A 125 15.70 5.49 1.35
CA GLY A 125 16.35 6.07 0.18
C GLY A 125 17.79 5.64 -0.08
N VAL A 126 18.32 4.64 0.64
CA VAL A 126 19.66 4.07 0.43
C VAL A 126 19.54 2.66 -0.12
N VAL A 127 20.26 2.37 -1.20
CA VAL A 127 20.42 1.01 -1.75
C VAL A 127 21.26 0.19 -0.79
N VAL A 128 20.61 -0.76 -0.12
CA VAL A 128 21.25 -1.67 0.85
C VAL A 128 21.83 -2.90 0.15
N GLU A 129 21.12 -3.39 -0.88
CA GLU A 129 21.51 -4.57 -1.64
C GLU A 129 20.99 -4.43 -3.08
N ASN A 130 21.74 -4.97 -4.04
CA ASN A 130 21.27 -5.06 -5.42
C ASN A 130 21.69 -6.39 -6.05
N GLN A 131 20.81 -6.95 -6.89
CA GLN A 131 21.05 -8.22 -7.57
C GLN A 131 20.67 -8.10 -9.04
N ILE A 132 21.49 -8.72 -9.89
CA ILE A 132 21.14 -8.97 -11.29
C ILE A 132 20.81 -10.46 -11.38
N ILE A 133 19.59 -10.76 -11.83
CA ILE A 133 19.07 -12.12 -11.92
C ILE A 133 18.83 -12.43 -13.38
N THR A 134 19.64 -13.35 -13.89
CA THR A 134 19.58 -13.83 -15.28
C THR A 134 18.58 -14.97 -15.42
N GLU A 135 18.23 -15.34 -16.65
CA GLU A 135 17.40 -16.53 -16.92
C GLU A 135 18.01 -17.82 -16.33
N LYS A 136 19.35 -17.95 -16.34
CA LYS A 136 20.05 -19.08 -15.74
C LYS A 136 19.89 -19.10 -14.22
N ASP A 137 19.95 -17.93 -13.59
CA ASP A 137 19.73 -17.82 -12.14
C ASP A 137 18.30 -18.24 -11.79
N TYR A 138 17.28 -17.79 -12.53
CA TYR A 138 15.89 -18.23 -12.33
C TYR A 138 15.75 -19.75 -12.43
N LYS A 139 16.30 -20.37 -13.48
CA LYS A 139 16.28 -21.83 -13.66
C LYS A 139 16.97 -22.57 -12.52
N LYS A 140 18.07 -22.02 -11.99
CA LYS A 140 18.78 -22.61 -10.86
C LYS A 140 17.99 -22.45 -9.55
N ILE A 141 17.40 -21.29 -9.33
CA ILE A 141 16.57 -20.98 -8.16
C ILE A 141 15.34 -21.88 -8.08
N GLN A 142 14.65 -22.11 -9.21
CA GLN A 142 13.49 -23.01 -9.29
C GLN A 142 13.81 -24.46 -8.91
N ASN A 143 15.09 -24.85 -8.96
CA ASN A 143 15.57 -26.20 -8.66
C ASN A 143 16.62 -26.20 -7.55
N ILE A 144 16.47 -25.31 -6.56
CA ILE A 144 17.36 -25.29 -5.37
C ILE A 144 17.25 -26.61 -4.61
N SER A 145 18.41 -27.13 -4.22
CA SER A 145 18.55 -28.29 -3.34
C SER A 145 19.26 -27.92 -2.04
N GLU A 146 19.24 -28.80 -1.04
CA GLU A 146 19.96 -28.58 0.23
C GLU A 146 21.45 -28.25 0.03
N LYS A 147 22.10 -28.87 -0.96
CA LYS A 147 23.52 -28.61 -1.29
C LYS A 147 23.76 -27.18 -1.77
N ASP A 148 22.76 -26.55 -2.37
CA ASP A 148 22.85 -25.20 -2.90
C ASP A 148 22.75 -24.13 -1.79
N THR A 149 22.26 -24.49 -0.60
CA THR A 149 22.12 -23.54 0.53
C THR A 149 23.45 -23.00 1.03
N ALA A 150 24.57 -23.69 0.76
CA ALA A 150 25.92 -23.22 1.04
C ALA A 150 26.44 -22.19 0.00
N ASN A 151 25.76 -22.02 -1.14
CA ASN A 151 26.13 -21.05 -2.16
C ASN A 151 25.56 -19.66 -1.81
N HIS A 152 26.37 -18.84 -1.14
CA HIS A 152 25.97 -17.50 -0.70
C HIS A 152 25.47 -16.58 -1.82
N GLU A 153 26.03 -16.65 -3.04
CA GLU A 153 25.59 -15.79 -4.15
C GLU A 153 24.19 -16.20 -4.62
N LEU A 154 23.97 -17.50 -4.83
CA LEU A 154 22.66 -18.01 -5.24
C LEU A 154 21.60 -17.72 -4.18
N MET A 155 21.94 -17.89 -2.90
CA MET A 155 21.03 -17.60 -1.79
C MET A 155 20.72 -16.10 -1.67
N ARG A 156 21.66 -15.19 -1.95
CA ARG A 156 21.37 -13.74 -2.02
C ARG A 156 20.37 -13.40 -3.11
N LYS A 157 20.52 -13.99 -4.31
CA LYS A 157 19.55 -13.82 -5.41
C LYS A 157 18.18 -14.39 -5.05
N TYR A 158 18.15 -15.58 -4.44
CA TYR A 158 16.91 -16.19 -3.95
C TYR A 158 16.21 -15.29 -2.92
N SER A 159 16.93 -14.83 -1.90
CA SER A 159 16.38 -13.93 -0.88
C SER A 159 15.86 -12.62 -1.46
N MET A 160 16.54 -12.05 -2.47
CA MET A 160 16.06 -10.85 -3.16
C MET A 160 14.73 -11.09 -3.90
N LEU A 161 14.56 -12.25 -4.56
CA LEU A 161 13.29 -12.60 -5.20
C LEU A 161 12.16 -12.78 -4.18
N ILE A 162 12.43 -13.43 -3.06
CA ILE A 162 11.45 -13.59 -1.97
C ILE A 162 11.07 -12.22 -1.40
N LEU A 163 12.05 -11.36 -1.12
CA LEU A 163 11.80 -10.00 -0.62
C LEU A 163 10.94 -9.19 -1.59
N ASN A 164 11.24 -9.26 -2.90
CA ASN A 164 10.46 -8.60 -3.94
C ASN A 164 9.02 -9.15 -4.02
N GLN A 165 8.85 -10.47 -3.96
CA GLN A 165 7.53 -11.10 -3.97
C GLN A 165 6.71 -10.72 -2.75
N ASN A 166 7.33 -10.69 -1.56
CA ASN A 166 6.69 -10.25 -0.33
C ASN A 166 6.28 -8.78 -0.42
N TYR A 167 7.15 -7.91 -0.97
CA TYR A 167 6.86 -6.49 -1.18
C TYR A 167 5.64 -6.30 -2.10
N ILE A 168 5.62 -6.97 -3.25
CA ILE A 168 4.48 -6.93 -4.19
C ILE A 168 3.22 -7.47 -3.52
N SER A 169 3.31 -8.64 -2.88
CA SER A 169 2.19 -9.28 -2.21
C SER A 169 1.61 -8.39 -1.10
N TYR A 170 2.45 -7.72 -0.32
CA TYR A 170 2.02 -6.83 0.76
C TYR A 170 1.19 -5.68 0.20
N TYR A 171 1.72 -4.93 -0.78
CA TYR A 171 1.00 -3.81 -1.36
C TYR A 171 -0.24 -4.21 -2.16
N PHE A 172 -0.20 -5.35 -2.86
CA PHE A 172 -1.36 -5.91 -3.55
C PHE A 172 -2.52 -6.21 -2.60
N ARG A 173 -2.23 -6.52 -1.33
CA ARG A 173 -3.24 -6.86 -0.31
C ARG A 173 -3.52 -5.72 0.66
N LEU A 174 -2.79 -4.62 0.60
CA LEU A 174 -2.86 -3.53 1.57
C LEU A 174 -4.22 -2.82 1.60
N SER A 175 -4.92 -2.80 0.46
CA SER A 175 -6.29 -2.26 0.35
C SER A 175 -7.36 -3.28 0.73
N SER A 176 -7.00 -4.42 1.34
CA SER A 176 -7.99 -5.35 1.88
C SER A 176 -8.71 -4.67 3.05
N GLU A 177 -10.03 -4.64 2.99
CA GLU A 177 -10.82 -3.97 4.01
C GLU A 177 -11.06 -4.88 5.22
N ASP A 178 -10.86 -4.32 6.42
CA ASP A 178 -11.12 -5.04 7.66
C ASP A 178 -12.61 -5.28 7.86
N GLN A 179 -12.97 -6.24 8.71
CA GLN A 179 -14.35 -6.48 9.11
C GLN A 179 -14.65 -5.77 10.43
N ILE A 180 -15.83 -5.17 10.55
CA ILE A 180 -16.30 -4.59 11.82
C ILE A 180 -17.72 -5.02 12.14
N PHE A 181 -17.97 -5.36 13.39
CA PHE A 181 -19.30 -5.59 13.92
C PHE A 181 -19.73 -4.39 14.77
N TYR A 182 -20.82 -3.72 14.40
CA TYR A 182 -21.35 -2.57 15.13
C TYR A 182 -22.88 -2.61 15.14
N ASN A 183 -23.48 -2.56 16.34
CA ASN A 183 -24.93 -2.55 16.56
C ASN A 183 -25.68 -3.70 15.87
N GLY A 184 -25.12 -4.92 15.91
CA GLY A 184 -25.76 -6.09 15.30
C GLY A 184 -25.47 -6.28 13.80
N VAL A 185 -24.70 -5.37 13.18
CA VAL A 185 -24.47 -5.36 11.73
C VAL A 185 -22.98 -5.49 11.42
N ASN A 186 -22.66 -6.32 10.43
CA ASN A 186 -21.31 -6.43 9.88
C ASN A 186 -21.08 -5.37 8.80
N GLY A 187 -19.87 -4.82 8.75
CA GLY A 187 -19.43 -3.91 7.71
C GLY A 187 -17.94 -4.05 7.43
N ARG A 188 -17.46 -3.20 6.52
CA ARG A 188 -16.05 -3.02 6.20
C ARG A 188 -15.50 -1.80 6.90
N PHE A 189 -14.36 -1.92 7.55
CA PHE A 189 -13.76 -0.84 8.34
C PHE A 189 -12.44 -0.41 7.72
N VAL A 190 -12.38 0.86 7.33
CA VAL A 190 -11.22 1.41 6.65
C VAL A 190 -10.84 2.76 7.24
N SER A 191 -9.54 3.01 7.26
CA SER A 191 -9.00 4.35 7.48
C SER A 191 -9.34 5.26 6.29
N LYS A 192 -9.10 6.56 6.46
CA LYS A 192 -9.18 7.55 5.38
C LYS A 192 -8.38 7.14 4.13
N GLN A 193 -7.23 6.49 4.30
CA GLN A 193 -6.35 6.07 3.19
C GLN A 193 -6.81 4.78 2.51
N GLY A 194 -7.89 4.16 2.97
CA GLY A 194 -8.39 2.89 2.45
C GLY A 194 -7.61 1.67 2.94
N TYR A 195 -6.83 1.81 4.02
CA TYR A 195 -6.07 0.71 4.63
C TYR A 195 -6.68 0.26 5.96
N SER A 196 -6.26 -0.92 6.42
CA SER A 196 -6.59 -1.43 7.75
C SER A 196 -6.27 -0.40 8.86
N PRO A 197 -7.24 -0.07 9.73
CA PRO A 197 -7.03 0.84 10.86
C PRO A 197 -5.92 0.44 11.85
N ILE A 198 -5.48 -0.83 11.88
CA ILE A 198 -4.39 -1.26 12.77
C ILE A 198 -3.07 -0.56 12.42
N LEU A 199 -2.87 -0.17 11.16
CA LEU A 199 -1.66 0.53 10.71
C LEU A 199 -1.54 1.92 11.33
N GLY A 200 -2.62 2.49 11.86
CA GLY A 200 -2.61 3.70 12.66
C GLY A 200 -1.72 3.60 13.90
N LEU A 201 -1.56 2.40 14.49
CA LEU A 201 -0.63 2.15 15.60
C LEU A 201 0.81 2.53 15.24
N PHE A 202 1.16 2.40 13.97
CA PHE A 202 2.48 2.68 13.41
C PHE A 202 2.53 4.00 12.64
N LYS A 203 1.50 4.86 12.76
CA LYS A 203 1.38 6.11 11.98
C LYS A 203 1.50 5.87 10.48
N ASN A 204 1.02 4.73 10.00
CA ASN A 204 1.17 4.26 8.61
C ASN A 204 2.64 4.09 8.13
N ASP A 205 3.62 4.04 9.04
CA ASP A 205 4.95 3.55 8.71
C ASP A 205 4.92 2.03 8.60
N HIS A 206 4.68 1.53 7.39
CA HIS A 206 4.63 0.11 7.10
C HIS A 206 5.92 -0.65 7.44
N THR A 207 7.06 0.05 7.58
CA THR A 207 8.31 -0.59 8.01
C THR A 207 8.31 -1.01 9.48
N GLN A 208 7.39 -0.44 10.28
CA GLN A 208 7.20 -0.80 11.69
C GLN A 208 6.17 -1.93 11.87
N TRP A 209 5.41 -2.28 10.82
CA TRP A 209 4.52 -3.43 10.85
C TRP A 209 5.34 -4.73 10.92
N LEU A 210 5.18 -5.50 12.00
CA LEU A 210 5.99 -6.70 12.28
C LEU A 210 5.95 -7.77 11.18
N TYR A 211 4.89 -7.81 10.39
CA TYR A 211 4.70 -8.76 9.29
C TYR A 211 4.77 -8.08 7.92
N ASN A 212 5.58 -7.01 7.79
CA ASN A 212 5.83 -6.39 6.50
C ASN A 212 6.65 -7.30 5.56
N TRP A 213 7.04 -6.78 4.41
CA TRP A 213 7.75 -7.56 3.39
C TRP A 213 9.15 -8.03 3.81
N GLU A 214 9.78 -7.40 4.81
CA GLU A 214 11.11 -7.76 5.32
C GLU A 214 11.08 -8.98 6.24
N ASN A 215 9.89 -9.42 6.68
CA ASN A 215 9.74 -10.62 7.49
C ASN A 215 9.70 -11.88 6.61
N PHE A 216 10.81 -12.62 6.56
CA PHE A 216 10.95 -13.84 5.77
C PHE A 216 10.23 -15.06 6.36
N GLU A 217 9.90 -15.04 7.66
CA GLU A 217 9.21 -16.14 8.32
C GLU A 217 7.69 -16.01 8.14
N LYS A 218 7.16 -14.80 8.29
CA LYS A 218 5.73 -14.52 8.22
C LYS A 218 5.48 -13.07 7.76
N THR A 219 4.99 -12.93 6.54
CA THR A 219 4.64 -11.65 5.93
C THR A 219 3.14 -11.59 5.63
N GLY A 220 2.57 -10.39 5.56
CA GLY A 220 1.24 -10.16 5.01
C GLY A 220 0.64 -8.80 5.37
N ALA A 221 -0.22 -8.32 4.47
CA ALA A 221 -0.99 -7.12 4.75
C ALA A 221 -2.05 -7.40 5.82
N PRO A 222 -2.29 -6.48 6.75
CA PRO A 222 -3.31 -6.67 7.78
C PRO A 222 -4.71 -6.75 7.17
N CYS A 223 -5.51 -7.67 7.70
CA CYS A 223 -6.93 -7.83 7.42
C CYS A 223 -7.62 -8.25 8.73
N CYS A 224 -7.97 -7.27 9.54
CA CYS A 224 -8.39 -7.46 10.92
C CYS A 224 -9.91 -7.62 11.08
N LYS A 225 -10.31 -8.08 12.28
CA LYS A 225 -11.70 -8.03 12.74
C LYS A 225 -11.82 -7.11 13.94
N TRP A 226 -12.87 -6.30 13.93
CA TRP A 226 -13.14 -5.28 14.93
C TRP A 226 -14.56 -5.42 15.46
N VAL A 227 -14.78 -4.92 16.67
CA VAL A 227 -16.11 -4.79 17.26
C VAL A 227 -16.25 -3.43 17.92
N VAL A 228 -17.46 -2.87 17.85
CA VAL A 228 -17.81 -1.65 18.59
C VAL A 228 -18.81 -2.01 19.69
N ASN A 229 -18.42 -1.76 20.94
CA ASN A 229 -19.26 -1.99 22.12
C ASN A 229 -19.32 -0.71 22.96
N ASN A 230 -20.53 -0.17 23.20
CA ASN A 230 -20.73 1.10 23.93
C ASN A 230 -19.86 2.23 23.36
N ASP A 231 -19.89 2.38 22.03
CA ASP A 231 -19.12 3.34 21.25
C ASP A 231 -17.58 3.22 21.37
N LYS A 232 -17.07 2.18 22.04
CA LYS A 232 -15.65 1.86 22.09
C LYS A 232 -15.29 0.84 21.02
N VAL A 233 -14.21 1.09 20.29
CA VAL A 233 -13.69 0.22 19.24
C VAL A 233 -12.67 -0.75 19.81
N TYR A 234 -12.82 -2.03 19.49
CA TYR A 234 -11.91 -3.09 19.91
C TYR A 234 -11.45 -3.93 18.72
N LEU A 235 -10.17 -4.29 18.72
CA LEU A 235 -9.58 -5.27 17.83
C LEU A 235 -9.78 -6.67 18.41
N THR A 236 -10.27 -7.62 17.61
CA THR A 236 -10.55 -9.00 18.06
C THR A 236 -9.78 -10.07 17.32
N GLU A 237 -9.29 -9.77 16.10
CA GLU A 237 -8.48 -10.70 15.31
C GLU A 237 -7.53 -9.94 14.39
N ILE A 238 -6.28 -10.42 14.29
CA ILE A 238 -5.32 -9.98 13.28
C ILE A 238 -5.18 -11.08 12.24
N GLY A 239 -5.72 -10.83 11.05
CA GLY A 239 -5.48 -11.63 9.86
C GLY A 239 -4.35 -11.01 9.02
N LEU A 240 -3.64 -11.86 8.29
CA LEU A 240 -2.64 -11.51 7.30
C LEU A 240 -3.05 -12.07 5.94
N ASN A 241 -3.18 -11.18 4.96
CA ASN A 241 -3.44 -11.55 3.57
C ASN A 241 -2.13 -11.51 2.76
N THR A 242 -1.90 -12.56 1.96
CA THR A 242 -0.75 -12.67 1.05
C THR A 242 -1.15 -13.21 -0.33
N GLY A 243 -0.16 -13.31 -1.21
CA GLY A 243 -0.30 -13.73 -2.60
C GLY A 243 -0.87 -12.66 -3.51
N THR A 244 -0.69 -12.85 -4.82
CA THR A 244 -1.19 -11.95 -5.87
C THR A 244 -2.32 -12.58 -6.71
N SER A 245 -2.88 -13.72 -6.27
CA SER A 245 -4.00 -14.37 -6.95
C SER A 245 -5.30 -13.57 -6.76
N PHE A 246 -6.03 -13.33 -7.85
CA PHE A 246 -7.33 -12.66 -7.79
C PHE A 246 -8.45 -13.59 -7.28
N PHE A 247 -8.31 -14.91 -7.50
CA PHE A 247 -9.36 -15.88 -7.19
C PHE A 247 -9.28 -16.41 -5.76
N GLU A 248 -8.07 -16.47 -5.21
CA GLU A 248 -7.83 -17.00 -3.87
C GLU A 248 -6.88 -16.09 -3.11
N VAL A 249 -7.27 -15.76 -1.88
CA VAL A 249 -6.44 -14.99 -0.96
C VAL A 249 -5.86 -15.95 0.05
N SER A 250 -4.54 -16.04 0.11
CA SER A 250 -3.85 -16.76 1.17
C SER A 250 -4.00 -15.98 2.47
N LYS A 251 -4.59 -16.62 3.48
CA LYS A 251 -4.90 -16.02 4.78
C LYS A 251 -4.18 -16.77 5.89
N SER A 252 -3.64 -16.03 6.85
CA SER A 252 -3.16 -16.60 8.11
C SER A 252 -3.52 -15.67 9.25
N ASN A 253 -3.56 -16.19 10.48
CA ASN A 253 -3.89 -15.40 11.65
C ASN A 253 -2.66 -15.23 12.55
N VAL A 254 -2.67 -14.15 13.31
CA VAL A 254 -1.68 -13.80 14.31
C VAL A 254 -2.38 -13.69 15.66
N PRO A 255 -1.85 -14.34 16.72
CA PRO A 255 -2.30 -14.11 18.09
C PRO A 255 -2.15 -12.64 18.47
N LEU A 256 -3.19 -12.04 19.05
CA LEU A 256 -3.16 -10.65 19.51
C LEU A 256 -1.99 -10.36 20.46
N MET A 257 -1.62 -11.34 21.29
CA MET A 257 -0.50 -11.23 22.24
C MET A 257 0.87 -11.05 21.58
N GLU A 258 1.04 -11.36 20.29
CA GLU A 258 2.29 -11.07 19.58
C GLU A 258 2.50 -9.56 19.38
N LEU A 259 1.42 -8.76 19.34
CA LEU A 259 1.48 -7.30 19.25
C LEU A 259 1.14 -6.59 20.57
N PHE A 260 0.29 -7.20 21.40
CA PHE A 260 -0.27 -6.58 22.59
C PHE A 260 -0.01 -7.45 23.82
N THR A 261 1.11 -7.19 24.51
CA THR A 261 1.62 -8.00 25.63
C THR A 261 0.74 -7.96 26.88
N ASP A 262 -0.01 -6.86 27.09
CA ASP A 262 -0.58 -6.56 28.41
C ASP A 262 -2.11 -6.36 28.44
N ALA A 263 -2.83 -6.55 27.33
CA ALA A 263 -4.12 -5.88 27.14
C ALA A 263 -5.30 -6.74 26.63
N THR A 264 -5.33 -8.05 26.89
CA THR A 264 -6.48 -8.88 26.49
C THR A 264 -7.48 -9.04 27.63
N GLU A 265 -8.49 -8.17 27.71
CA GLU A 265 -9.74 -8.53 28.39
C GLU A 265 -10.63 -9.27 27.37
N ASN A 266 -11.04 -10.50 27.67
CA ASN A 266 -11.92 -11.30 26.81
C ASN A 266 -11.44 -11.50 25.36
N ASN A 267 -10.12 -11.60 25.12
CA ASN A 267 -9.52 -11.68 23.77
C ASN A 267 -9.84 -10.48 22.86
N GLN A 268 -9.98 -9.30 23.44
CA GLN A 268 -10.16 -8.05 22.71
C GLN A 268 -9.13 -7.02 23.17
N ILE A 269 -8.66 -6.18 22.24
CA ILE A 269 -7.76 -5.06 22.54
C ILE A 269 -8.55 -3.77 22.32
N TYR A 270 -8.66 -2.94 23.35
CA TYR A 270 -9.23 -1.60 23.20
C TYR A 270 -8.32 -0.75 22.31
N ALA A 271 -8.88 -0.20 21.23
CA ALA A 271 -8.12 0.47 20.18
C ALA A 271 -7.85 1.94 20.50
N ASP A 272 -7.24 2.22 21.64
CA ASP A 272 -6.98 3.57 22.17
C ASP A 272 -6.03 4.42 21.30
N TRP A 273 -5.29 3.79 20.39
CA TRP A 273 -4.47 4.48 19.40
C TRP A 273 -5.27 5.07 18.24
N LEU A 274 -6.52 4.65 18.02
CA LEU A 274 -7.34 5.17 16.92
C LEU A 274 -7.82 6.59 17.24
N THR A 275 -7.36 7.56 16.45
CA THR A 275 -7.81 8.95 16.51
C THR A 275 -7.86 9.52 15.09
N GLY A 276 -9.03 10.03 14.68
CA GLY A 276 -9.25 10.57 13.35
C GLY A 276 -10.62 10.23 12.77
N VAL A 277 -10.75 10.40 11.46
CA VAL A 277 -11.95 10.03 10.70
C VAL A 277 -11.76 8.65 10.07
N TYR A 278 -12.77 7.80 10.23
CA TYR A 278 -12.81 6.45 9.66
C TYR A 278 -14.15 6.20 8.97
N ILE A 279 -14.17 5.16 8.14
CA ILE A 279 -15.32 4.81 7.33
C ILE A 279 -15.74 3.38 7.66
N ILE A 280 -17.03 3.19 7.94
CA ILE A 280 -17.66 1.88 7.97
C ILE A 280 -18.60 1.76 6.77
N GLN A 281 -18.33 0.81 5.89
CA GLN A 281 -19.21 0.51 4.76
C GLN A 281 -20.12 -0.66 5.14
N TYR A 282 -21.44 -0.48 5.08
CA TYR A 282 -22.42 -1.51 5.32
C TYR A 282 -22.96 -2.04 4.00
N GLY A 283 -23.18 -3.35 3.92
CA GLY A 283 -23.60 -4.02 2.70
C GLY A 283 -23.52 -5.54 2.84
N GLU A 284 -23.56 -6.22 1.69
CA GLU A 284 -23.53 -7.67 1.62
C GLU A 284 -22.68 -8.18 0.45
N GLU A 285 -22.11 -9.38 0.62
CA GLU A 285 -21.39 -10.07 -0.45
C GLU A 285 -22.40 -10.59 -1.50
N LYS A 286 -22.28 -10.12 -2.73
CA LYS A 286 -23.09 -10.60 -3.87
C LYS A 286 -22.18 -11.25 -4.91
N GLU A 287 -22.67 -12.30 -5.54
CA GLU A 287 -21.99 -12.88 -6.68
C GLU A 287 -21.98 -11.88 -7.85
N ASP A 288 -20.82 -11.72 -8.49
CA ASP A 288 -20.69 -10.88 -9.67
C ASP A 288 -21.45 -11.52 -10.84
N PRO A 289 -22.43 -10.83 -11.44
CA PRO A 289 -23.21 -11.38 -12.55
C PRO A 289 -22.39 -11.76 -13.78
N LEU A 290 -21.22 -11.16 -13.95
CA LEU A 290 -20.32 -11.37 -15.09
C LEU A 290 -19.21 -12.39 -14.77
N LEU A 291 -18.97 -12.71 -13.50
CA LEU A 291 -17.88 -13.57 -13.04
C LEU A 291 -18.38 -14.59 -12.00
N THR A 292 -18.90 -15.72 -12.49
CA THR A 292 -19.37 -16.82 -11.63
C THR A 292 -18.29 -17.26 -10.64
N GLY A 293 -18.66 -17.38 -9.37
CA GLY A 293 -17.76 -17.70 -8.27
C GLY A 293 -16.97 -16.52 -7.70
N PHE A 294 -17.00 -15.35 -8.33
CA PHE A 294 -16.45 -14.11 -7.78
C PHE A 294 -17.53 -13.39 -6.95
N LYS A 295 -17.20 -12.98 -5.73
CA LYS A 295 -18.10 -12.19 -4.87
C LYS A 295 -17.55 -10.79 -4.72
N GLU A 296 -18.44 -9.82 -4.80
CA GLU A 296 -18.16 -8.42 -4.57
C GLU A 296 -19.01 -7.92 -3.40
N PHE A 297 -18.39 -7.17 -2.49
CA PHE A 297 -19.10 -6.51 -1.42
C PHE A 297 -19.89 -5.32 -1.98
N LYS A 298 -21.22 -5.45 -2.01
CA LYS A 298 -22.10 -4.38 -2.48
C LYS A 298 -22.49 -3.50 -1.31
N ILE A 299 -21.92 -2.30 -1.28
CA ILE A 299 -22.22 -1.27 -0.29
C ILE A 299 -23.66 -0.79 -0.49
N ASP A 300 -24.37 -0.61 0.63
CA ASP A 300 -25.72 -0.02 0.70
C ASP A 300 -25.69 1.35 1.39
N SER A 301 -24.93 1.45 2.48
CA SER A 301 -24.76 2.69 3.24
C SER A 301 -23.35 2.83 3.78
N ILE A 302 -22.97 4.06 4.07
CA ILE A 302 -21.64 4.43 4.56
C ILE A 302 -21.82 5.21 5.85
N ALA A 303 -21.14 4.78 6.90
CA ALA A 303 -20.99 5.55 8.14
C ALA A 303 -19.62 6.22 8.17
N TYR A 304 -19.63 7.54 8.25
CA TYR A 304 -18.45 8.34 8.58
C TYR A 304 -18.42 8.53 10.09
N ILE A 305 -17.31 8.14 10.72
CA ILE A 305 -17.16 8.21 12.17
C ILE A 305 -15.91 8.98 12.56
N ARG A 306 -16.03 9.76 13.62
CA ARG A 306 -14.86 10.34 14.31
C ARG A 306 -14.56 9.48 15.53
N ILE A 307 -13.30 9.05 15.62
CA ILE A 307 -12.79 8.32 16.77
C ILE A 307 -11.77 9.21 17.49
N ILE A 308 -11.83 9.26 18.81
CA ILE A 308 -10.83 9.89 19.67
C ILE A 308 -10.43 8.89 20.74
N GLY A 309 -9.18 8.43 20.72
CA GLY A 309 -8.68 7.46 21.67
C GLY A 309 -9.49 6.15 21.68
N GLY A 310 -9.91 5.65 20.52
CA GLY A 310 -10.75 4.45 20.42
C GLY A 310 -12.23 4.62 20.77
N LEU A 311 -12.67 5.81 21.17
CA LEU A 311 -14.09 6.14 21.41
C LEU A 311 -14.70 6.84 20.19
N ILE A 312 -15.84 6.37 19.70
CA ILE A 312 -16.62 7.04 18.65
C ILE A 312 -17.31 8.26 19.27
N THR A 313 -16.99 9.45 18.77
CA THR A 313 -17.54 10.73 19.28
C THR A 313 -18.53 11.38 18.34
N GLU A 314 -18.44 11.09 17.04
CA GLU A 314 -19.36 11.58 16.00
C GLU A 314 -19.64 10.45 15.01
N LYS A 315 -20.87 10.37 14.51
CA LYS A 315 -21.28 9.36 13.53
C LYS A 315 -22.35 9.92 12.60
N TYR A 316 -22.15 9.73 11.30
CA TYR A 316 -23.11 10.08 10.27
C TYR A 316 -23.25 8.91 9.30
N THR A 317 -24.47 8.39 9.15
CA THR A 317 -24.75 7.30 8.21
C THR A 317 -25.58 7.83 7.05
N VAL A 318 -25.09 7.62 5.84
CA VAL A 318 -25.71 8.06 4.59
C VAL A 318 -25.82 6.90 3.62
N SER A 319 -26.70 7.00 2.62
CA SER A 319 -26.74 6.00 1.54
C SER A 319 -25.46 6.06 0.69
N LYS A 320 -25.10 4.95 0.03
CA LYS A 320 -23.93 4.90 -0.85
C LYS A 320 -23.93 5.98 -1.95
N ASP A 321 -25.12 6.36 -2.42
CA ASP A 321 -25.32 7.32 -3.50
C ASP A 321 -25.48 8.76 -3.00
N TYR A 322 -25.40 9.00 -1.68
CA TYR A 322 -25.62 10.32 -1.07
C TYR A 322 -24.73 11.41 -1.67
N MET A 323 -23.48 11.06 -1.96
CA MET A 323 -22.44 11.97 -2.47
C MET A 323 -22.32 11.98 -4.00
N LYS A 324 -23.20 11.27 -4.72
CA LYS A 324 -23.06 11.07 -6.18
C LYS A 324 -23.02 12.39 -6.97
N ASN A 325 -23.67 13.43 -6.46
CA ASN A 325 -23.72 14.77 -7.07
C ASN A 325 -22.98 15.83 -6.21
N GLY A 326 -22.03 15.41 -5.38
CA GLY A 326 -21.38 16.24 -4.36
C GLY A 326 -22.14 16.25 -3.03
N ILE A 327 -21.60 17.00 -2.06
CA ILE A 327 -22.22 17.15 -0.73
C ILE A 327 -23.51 17.96 -0.86
N PRO A 328 -24.68 17.45 -0.41
CA PRO A 328 -25.92 18.23 -0.40
C PRO A 328 -25.78 19.53 0.39
N ASN A 329 -26.35 20.62 -0.12
CA ASN A 329 -26.25 21.94 0.52
C ASN A 329 -26.86 21.95 1.94
N ASP A 330 -27.85 21.10 2.17
CA ASP A 330 -28.57 20.90 3.43
C ASP A 330 -27.99 19.78 4.30
N ALA A 331 -26.84 19.21 3.94
CA ALA A 331 -26.14 18.24 4.78
C ALA A 331 -25.81 18.84 6.16
N ASP A 332 -25.83 17.98 7.19
CA ASP A 332 -25.43 18.35 8.55
C ASP A 332 -24.02 18.98 8.54
N GLU A 333 -23.83 20.08 9.28
CA GLU A 333 -22.56 20.81 9.28
C GLU A 333 -21.40 19.96 9.82
N GLY A 334 -21.65 19.05 10.77
CA GLY A 334 -20.63 18.12 11.24
C GLY A 334 -20.30 17.04 10.20
N LEU A 335 -21.28 16.59 9.41
CA LEU A 335 -21.02 15.73 8.25
C LEU A 335 -20.17 16.45 7.20
N LYS A 336 -20.51 17.71 6.84
CA LYS A 336 -19.71 18.52 5.91
C LYS A 336 -18.27 18.66 6.39
N LYS A 337 -18.07 18.90 7.68
CA LYS A 337 -16.75 19.00 8.31
C LYS A 337 -15.97 17.69 8.19
N ILE A 338 -16.57 16.56 8.56
CA ILE A 338 -15.94 15.24 8.44
C ILE A 338 -15.58 14.91 6.98
N LEU A 339 -16.46 15.23 6.03
CA LEU A 339 -16.20 15.00 4.61
C LEU A 339 -15.10 15.93 4.08
N GLY A 340 -15.06 17.19 4.51
CA GLY A 340 -13.96 18.11 4.19
C GLY A 340 -12.61 17.57 4.69
N GLU A 341 -12.58 17.01 5.90
CA GLU A 341 -11.38 16.34 6.43
C GLU A 341 -10.99 15.09 5.61
N LEU A 342 -11.89 14.48 4.84
CA LEU A 342 -11.58 13.40 3.90
C LEU A 342 -11.09 13.94 2.54
N ASP A 343 -11.70 15.02 2.04
CA ASP A 343 -11.46 15.62 0.71
C ASP A 343 -10.28 16.62 0.63
N GLU A 344 -9.84 17.18 1.76
CA GLU A 344 -8.70 18.11 1.84
C GLU A 344 -7.32 17.44 1.65
N LEU A 345 -7.30 16.12 1.41
CA LEU A 345 -6.15 15.39 0.87
C LEU A 345 -6.52 14.78 -0.49
#